data_AF-A0A7C0VY05-F1
#
_entry.id   AF-A0A7C0VY05-F1
#
_cell.length_a   1.000
_cell.length_b   1.000
_cell.length_c   1.000
_cell.angle_alpha   90.00
_cell.angle_beta   90.00
_cell.angle_gamma   90.00
#
_symmetry.space_group_name_H-M   'P 1'
#
loop_
_entity.id
_entity.type
_entity.pdbx_description
1 polymer ?
#
loop_
_entity_poly.entity_id
_entity_poly.type
_entity_poly.pdbx_seq_one_letter_code
_entity_poly.pdbx_strand_id
1 'polypeptide(L)' 'GLYGMGVPPNDSKWRDTVSFALQDMISNGTYEKIYQKWFGPKGIAPLPINARPRLPEDLFGDRNQFVWPR' A
#
# COMPACT_ATOMS: atom_id res chain seq x y z
N GLY A 1 7.81 0.85 -3.78
CA GLY A 1 7.53 -0.24 -2.83
C GLY A 1 8.26 -1.49 -3.27
N LEU A 2 8.65 -2.37 -2.34
CA LEU A 2 9.41 -3.59 -2.65
C LEU A 2 8.56 -4.70 -3.31
N TYR A 3 7.24 -4.53 -3.35
CA TYR A 3 6.29 -5.50 -3.90
C TYR A 3 5.31 -4.82 -4.86
N GLY A 4 4.95 -5.53 -5.93
CA GLY A 4 3.94 -5.13 -6.92
C GLY A 4 3.11 -6.35 -7.34
N MET A 5 1.94 -6.10 -7.92
CA MET A 5 1.08 -7.16 -8.44
C MET A 5 1.37 -7.40 -9.93
N GLY A 6 1.75 -8.63 -10.27
CA GLY A 6 1.85 -9.08 -11.65
C GLY A 6 0.48 -9.15 -12.30
N VAL A 7 0.37 -8.64 -13.53
CA VAL A 7 -0.85 -8.65 -14.34
C VAL A 7 -0.53 -9.12 -15.76
N PRO A 8 -1.51 -9.62 -16.54
CA PRO A 8 -1.28 -10.03 -17.93
C PRO A 8 -0.58 -8.93 -18.75
N PRO A 9 0.41 -9.31 -19.59
CA PRO A 9 1.08 -8.34 -20.44
C PRO A 9 0.12 -7.78 -21.49
N ASN A 10 0.39 -6.55 -21.96
CA ASN A 10 -0.39 -5.84 -22.98
C ASN A 10 -1.88 -5.55 -22.65
N ASP A 11 -2.32 -5.77 -21.41
CA ASP A 11 -3.65 -5.37 -20.94
C ASP A 11 -3.57 -4.12 -20.06
N SER A 12 -3.51 -2.95 -20.70
CA SER A 12 -3.46 -1.67 -19.99
C SER A 12 -4.73 -1.40 -19.17
N LYS A 13 -5.90 -1.75 -19.73
CA LYS A 13 -7.18 -1.53 -19.05
C LYS A 13 -7.25 -2.30 -17.74
N TRP A 14 -6.79 -3.56 -17.73
CA TRP A 14 -6.72 -4.35 -16.51
C TRP A 14 -5.71 -3.81 -15.51
N ARG A 15 -4.50 -3.46 -15.96
CA ARG A 15 -3.49 -2.85 -15.09
C ARG A 15 -3.98 -1.57 -14.42
N ASP A 16 -4.68 -0.72 -15.17
CA ASP A 16 -5.22 0.54 -14.67
C ASP A 16 -6.35 0.29 -13.68
N THR A 17 -7.22 -0.68 -13.96
CA THR A 17 -8.30 -1.10 -13.04
C THR A 17 -7.74 -1.55 -11.69
N VAL A 18 -6.74 -2.43 -11.69
CA VAL A 18 -6.07 -2.90 -10.46
C VAL A 18 -5.39 -1.73 -9.74
N SER A 19 -4.71 -0.86 -10.50
CA SER A 19 -3.98 0.28 -9.94
C SER A 19 -4.91 1.30 -9.30
N PHE A 20 -6.08 1.57 -9.89
CA PHE A 20 -7.07 2.50 -9.33
C PHE A 20 -7.79 1.91 -8.13
N ALA A 21 -8.13 0.61 -8.16
CA ALA A 21 -8.70 -0.06 -6.99
C ALA A 21 -7.75 0.01 -5.77
N LEU A 22 -6.45 -0.19 -5.98
CA LEU A 22 -5.45 -0.04 -4.92
C LEU A 22 -5.36 1.39 -4.40
N GLN A 23 -5.31 2.38 -5.30
CA GLN A 23 -5.26 3.79 -4.91
C GLN A 23 -6.50 4.19 -4.10
N ASP A 24 -7.69 3.73 -4.51
CA ASP A 24 -8.94 3.98 -3.79
C ASP A 24 -8.88 3.39 -2.37
N MET A 25 -8.47 2.12 -2.23
CA MET A 25 -8.31 1.47 -0.92
C MET A 25 -7.29 2.16 -0.01
N ILE A 26 -6.22 2.70 -0.58
CA ILE A 26 -5.23 3.47 0.16
C ILE A 26 -5.86 4.78 0.64
N SER A 27 -6.50 5.51 -0.29
CA SER A 27 -7.11 6.82 0.00
C SER A 27 -8.22 6.77 1.05
N ASN A 28 -9.01 5.68 1.07
CA ASN A 28 -10.11 5.50 2.01
C ASN A 28 -9.71 4.74 3.29
N GLY A 29 -8.43 4.39 3.44
CA GLY A 29 -7.88 3.71 4.63
C GLY A 29 -8.22 2.23 4.75
N THR A 30 -8.90 1.63 3.76
CA THR A 30 -9.17 0.17 3.73
C THR A 30 -7.87 -0.64 3.70
N TYR A 31 -6.86 -0.14 2.97
CA TYR A 31 -5.55 -0.79 2.95
C TYR A 31 -4.93 -0.88 4.35
N GLU A 32 -4.98 0.19 5.14
CA GLU A 32 -4.44 0.18 6.51
C GLU A 32 -5.17 -0.82 7.40
N LYS A 33 -6.50 -0.94 7.27
CA LYS A 33 -7.28 -1.95 8.01
C LYS A 33 -6.84 -3.38 7.67
N ILE A 34 -6.62 -3.65 6.38
CA ILE A 34 -6.11 -4.95 5.92
C ILE A 34 -4.70 -5.17 6.50
N TYR A 35 -3.82 -4.17 6.42
CA TYR A 35 -2.48 -4.26 6.96
C TYR A 35 -2.50 -4.58 8.46
N GLN A 36 -3.27 -3.85 9.26
CA GLN A 36 -3.36 -4.04 10.71
C GLN A 36 -3.91 -5.43 11.09
N LYS A 37 -4.88 -5.95 10.33
CA LYS A 37 -5.42 -7.31 10.53
C LYS A 37 -4.34 -8.39 10.41
N TRP A 38 -3.43 -8.24 9.46
CA TRP A 38 -2.40 -9.25 9.20
C TRP A 38 -1.10 -8.99 9.97
N PHE A 39 -0.60 -7.77 9.94
CA PHE A 39 0.76 -7.42 10.38
C PHE A 39 0.79 -6.40 11.52
N GLY A 40 -0.37 -5.92 11.97
CA GLY A 40 -0.46 -5.02 13.12
C GLY A 40 0.01 -5.69 14.41
N PRO A 41 0.16 -4.93 15.51
CA PRO A 41 0.58 -5.47 16.81
C PRO A 41 -0.31 -6.60 17.34
N LYS A 42 -1.58 -6.63 16.90
CA LYS A 42 -2.58 -7.65 17.24
C LYS A 42 -2.95 -8.53 16.02
N GLY A 43 -2.15 -8.48 14.96
CA GLY A 43 -2.41 -9.20 13.71
C GLY A 43 -2.05 -10.68 13.78
N ILE A 44 -2.39 -11.40 12.70
CA ILE A 44 -2.13 -12.85 12.57
C ILE A 44 -0.61 -13.15 12.55
N ALA A 45 0.17 -12.27 11.93
CA ALA A 45 1.63 -12.37 11.84
C ALA A 45 2.25 -10.98 12.14
N PRO A 46 2.31 -10.56 13.42
CA PRO A 46 2.78 -9.23 13.79
C PRO A 46 4.19 -8.97 13.26
N LEU A 47 4.36 -7.85 12.56
CA LEU A 47 5.68 -7.39 12.14
C LEU A 47 6.20 -6.34 13.12
N PRO A 48 7.52 -6.30 13.41
CA PRO A 48 8.09 -5.23 14.21
C PRO A 48 7.84 -3.89 13.53
N ILE A 49 7.65 -2.83 14.31
CA ILE A 49 7.20 -1.51 13.81
C ILE A 49 8.09 -0.90 12.72
N ASN A 50 9.35 -1.34 12.65
CA ASN A 50 10.35 -0.92 11.66
C ASN A 50 10.34 -1.73 10.36
N ALA A 51 9.51 -2.77 10.24
CA ALA A 51 9.42 -3.61 9.04
C ALA A 51 8.59 -2.98 7.92
N ARG A 52 7.84 -1.90 8.21
CA ARG A 52 7.14 -1.12 7.19
C ARG A 52 8.19 -0.32 6.38
N PRO A 53 8.28 -0.49 5.06
CA PRO A 53 9.11 0.37 4.23
C PRO A 53 8.56 1.79 4.35
N ARG A 54 9.28 2.67 5.06
CA ARG A 54 8.99 4.10 5.10
C ARG A 54 9.46 4.67 3.78
N LEU A 55 8.51 5.03 2.93
CA LEU A 55 8.84 5.74 1.70
C LEU A 55 9.32 7.15 2.10
N PRO A 56 10.51 7.59 1.66
CA PRO A 56 11.00 8.93 1.93
C PRO A 56 10.02 9.99 1.40
N GLU A 57 9.68 10.98 2.23
CA GLU A 57 8.73 12.06 1.88
C GLU A 57 9.21 12.85 0.65
N ASP A 58 10.52 12.99 0.48
CA ASP A 58 11.18 13.66 -0.65
C ASP A 58 11.01 12.93 -2.00
N LEU A 59 10.76 11.61 -1.99
CA LEU A 59 10.58 10.82 -3.22
C LEU A 59 9.14 10.87 -3.78
N PHE A 60 8.15 11.26 -2.97
CA PHE A 60 6.73 11.27 -3.37
C PHE A 60 6.06 12.66 -3.28
N GLY A 61 6.78 13.68 -2.76
CA GLY A 61 6.30 15.06 -2.65
C GLY A 61 5.05 15.21 -1.76
N ASP A 62 4.31 16.32 -1.91
CA ASP A 62 3.07 16.61 -1.16
C ASP A 62 1.91 15.61 -1.36
N ARG A 63 2.11 14.54 -2.16
CA ARG A 63 1.13 13.46 -2.32
C ARG A 63 1.21 12.49 -1.13
N ASN A 64 0.79 13.00 0.03
CA ASN A 64 0.66 12.31 1.32
C ASN A 64 -0.23 11.05 1.30
N GLN A 65 -0.81 10.69 0.15
CA GLN A 65 -1.65 9.50 -0.04
C GLN A 65 -0.85 8.21 0.13
N PHE A 66 0.46 8.25 -0.13
CA PHE A 66 1.37 7.10 -0.02
C PHE A 66 2.30 7.18 1.20
N VAL A 67 2.12 8.21 2.04
CA VAL A 67 2.85 8.42 3.29
C VAL A 67 1.95 7.95 4.43
N TRP A 68 2.37 6.88 5.13
CA TRP A 68 1.59 6.32 6.23
C TRP A 68 1.56 7.29 7.43
N PRO A 69 0.41 7.48 8.11
CA PRO A 69 0.34 8.33 9.30
C PRO A 69 1.26 7.81 10.41
N ARG A 70 1.86 8.74 11.16
CA ARG A 70 2.82 8.48 12.25
C ARG A 70 2.25 7.61 13.37
#